data_AF-A0AAJ6AZ98-F1
#
_entry.id   AF-A0AAJ6AZ98-F1
#
_cell.length_a   1.000
_cell.length_b   1.000
_cell.length_c   1.000
_cell.angle_alpha   90.00
_cell.angle_beta   90.00
_cell.angle_gamma   90.00
#
_symmetry.space_group_name_H-M   'P 1'
#
loop_
_entity.id
_entity.type
_entity.pdbx_description
1 polymer ?
#
loop_
_entity_poly.entity_id
_entity_poly.type
_entity_poly.pdbx_seq_one_letter_code
_entity_poly.pdbx_strand_id
1 'polypeptide(L)'
;MTPPSNQHSLSDWLQLHELSQATCRSLLDAMPLRSTMSGCYRRAAEPDGTVIDVDTAWGTAVEAMRAFFPAQKDIIDLAFANTTRLLVARRQGSRKAVTVDNGANTYPTILYSFAGEPADQLVLAHEFAHALQIVASEGRFVSPVMRETCAFLGEHTLLAHIASLDAMQHHCLTQVWNADNQKYFGSGKRRLAAALSQPDQAYSYAWNYPMARYLGVQAQSRLTPTDIWALFEGHVTVAGLLRDLGVQPA
;
A
#
# COMPACT_ATOMS: atom_id res chain seq x y z
N MET A 1 8.09 14.28 -14.63
CA MET A 1 9.57 14.15 -14.53
C MET A 1 9.91 13.78 -13.10
N THR A 2 10.38 12.55 -12.87
CA THR A 2 10.89 12.13 -11.55
C THR A 2 12.23 12.83 -11.32
N PRO A 3 12.44 13.58 -10.22
CA PRO A 3 13.73 14.18 -9.94
C PRO A 3 14.79 13.07 -9.74
N PRO A 4 16.05 13.32 -10.10
CA PRO A 4 17.12 12.34 -9.86
C PRO A 4 17.24 12.08 -8.35
N SER A 5 17.28 10.80 -7.97
CA SER A 5 17.32 10.33 -6.57
C SER A 5 18.50 10.83 -5.74
N ASN A 6 19.46 11.53 -6.34
CA ASN A 6 20.69 11.99 -5.72
C ASN A 6 20.62 13.45 -5.22
N GLN A 7 19.48 14.13 -5.35
CA GLN A 7 19.31 15.52 -4.92
C GLN A 7 18.57 15.69 -3.60
N HIS A 8 18.02 14.61 -3.04
CA HIS A 8 17.28 14.65 -1.78
C HIS A 8 17.96 13.78 -0.72
N SER A 9 17.88 14.23 0.51
CA SER A 9 18.47 13.63 1.70
C SER A 9 17.40 12.98 2.59
N LEU A 10 17.83 12.33 3.67
CA LEU A 10 16.92 11.93 4.73
C LEU A 10 16.25 13.14 5.39
N SER A 11 16.97 14.25 5.59
CA SER A 11 16.41 15.48 6.14
C SER A 11 15.24 15.99 5.29
N ASP A 12 15.40 16.03 3.96
CA ASP A 12 14.31 16.41 3.03
C ASP A 12 13.14 15.45 3.13
N TRP A 13 13.41 14.14 3.27
CA TRP A 13 12.37 13.13 3.45
C TRP A 13 11.59 13.34 4.75
N LEU A 14 12.26 13.61 5.87
CA LEU A 14 11.60 13.89 7.15
C LEU A 14 10.72 15.15 7.05
N GLN A 15 11.25 16.21 6.45
CA GLN A 15 10.52 17.46 6.24
C GLN A 15 9.28 17.26 5.37
N LEU A 16 9.41 16.55 4.24
CA LEU A 16 8.31 16.27 3.31
C LEU A 16 7.13 15.56 3.98
N HIS A 17 7.43 14.71 4.97
CA HIS A 17 6.43 13.94 5.69
C HIS A 17 6.05 14.58 7.04
N GLU A 18 6.53 15.79 7.33
CA GLU A 18 6.27 16.50 8.60
C GLU A 18 6.65 15.66 9.84
N LEU A 19 7.77 14.92 9.76
CA LEU A 19 8.24 14.04 10.82
C LEU A 19 9.50 14.60 11.49
N SER A 20 9.54 14.55 12.83
CA SER A 20 10.80 14.63 13.56
C SER A 20 11.55 13.30 13.50
N GLN A 21 12.88 13.33 13.61
CA GLN A 21 13.69 12.11 13.72
C GLN A 21 13.25 11.25 14.92
N ALA A 22 12.89 11.90 16.05
CA ALA A 22 12.40 11.25 17.25
C ALA A 22 11.04 10.56 17.02
N THR A 23 10.10 11.25 16.38
CA THR A 23 8.80 10.67 15.99
C THR A 23 8.98 9.48 15.07
N CYS A 24 9.83 9.61 14.03
CA CYS A 24 10.11 8.50 13.13
C CYS A 24 10.73 7.30 13.86
N ARG A 25 11.66 7.52 14.80
CA ARG A 25 12.25 6.46 15.63
C ARG A 25 11.17 5.77 16.48
N SER A 26 10.34 6.54 17.18
CA SER A 26 9.26 6.01 18.01
C SER A 26 8.29 5.13 17.22
N LEU A 27 7.91 5.59 16.01
CA LEU A 27 7.07 4.81 15.10
C LEU A 27 7.73 3.51 14.68
N LEU A 28 9.02 3.54 14.32
CA LEU A 28 9.75 2.32 13.97
C LEU A 28 9.78 1.35 15.15
N ASP A 29 10.01 1.81 16.37
CA ASP A 29 10.05 0.96 17.56
C ASP A 29 8.70 0.30 17.85
N ALA A 30 7.59 0.99 17.57
CA ALA A 30 6.24 0.45 17.69
C ALA A 30 5.85 -0.59 16.60
N MET A 31 6.63 -0.70 15.52
CA MET A 31 6.34 -1.67 14.45
C MET A 31 6.61 -3.11 14.91
N PRO A 32 5.60 -4.00 14.85
CA PRO A 32 5.77 -5.38 15.27
C PRO A 32 6.56 -6.17 14.23
N LEU A 33 7.51 -7.01 14.67
CA LEU A 33 8.23 -7.95 13.80
C LEU A 33 7.32 -9.08 13.27
N ARG A 34 6.17 -9.31 13.92
CA ARG A 34 5.13 -10.28 13.54
C ARG A 34 3.77 -9.63 13.72
N SER A 35 2.94 -9.63 12.67
CA SER A 35 1.56 -9.17 12.78
C SER A 35 0.79 -10.02 13.79
N THR A 36 0.13 -9.38 14.75
CA THR A 36 -0.88 -10.00 15.61
C THR A 36 -2.23 -10.00 14.90
N MET A 37 -2.31 -10.58 13.70
CA MET A 37 -3.62 -11.07 13.24
C MET A 37 -3.89 -12.39 13.97
N SER A 38 -4.35 -12.26 15.22
CA SER A 38 -4.88 -13.36 16.01
C SER A 38 -6.20 -13.81 15.42
N GLY A 39 -6.14 -14.86 14.61
CA GLY A 39 -7.25 -15.79 14.44
C GLY A 39 -6.71 -17.20 14.66
N CYS A 40 -7.40 -18.02 15.45
CA CYS A 40 -7.12 -19.44 15.54
C CYS A 40 -7.33 -20.09 14.17
N TYR A 41 -6.26 -20.30 13.41
CA TYR A 41 -6.36 -20.96 12.11
C TYR A 41 -5.85 -22.40 12.20
N ARG A 42 -6.80 -23.34 12.10
CA ARG A 42 -6.52 -24.76 11.84
C ARG A 42 -5.76 -24.87 10.52
N ARG A 43 -4.79 -25.78 10.47
CA ARG A 43 -4.03 -26.16 9.26
C ARG A 43 -5.02 -26.50 8.14
N ALA A 44 -5.16 -25.61 7.17
CA ALA A 44 -5.95 -25.84 5.98
C ALA A 44 -5.14 -26.71 4.99
N ALA A 45 -5.85 -27.49 4.17
CA ALA A 45 -5.27 -28.36 3.15
C ALA A 45 -4.40 -27.57 2.16
N GLU A 46 -3.48 -28.26 1.49
CA GLU A 46 -2.66 -27.71 0.41
C GLU A 46 -3.56 -27.01 -0.62
N PRO A 47 -3.15 -25.85 -1.17
CA PRO A 47 -3.94 -25.16 -2.18
C PRO A 47 -4.18 -26.10 -3.35
N ASP A 48 -5.46 -26.35 -3.66
CA ASP A 48 -5.83 -26.93 -4.95
C ASP A 48 -5.27 -25.99 -6.02
N GLY A 49 -4.60 -26.54 -7.02
CA GLY A 49 -3.77 -25.80 -7.99
C GLY A 49 -4.53 -24.87 -8.93
N THR A 50 -5.68 -24.33 -8.52
CA THR A 50 -6.48 -23.34 -9.25
C THR A 50 -5.71 -22.04 -9.43
N VAL A 51 -5.17 -21.87 -10.63
CA VAL A 51 -4.63 -20.61 -11.14
C VAL A 51 -5.79 -19.64 -11.30
N ILE A 52 -5.76 -18.52 -10.57
CA ILE A 52 -6.74 -17.45 -10.71
C ILE A 52 -6.43 -16.70 -12.00
N ASP A 53 -7.43 -16.45 -12.84
CA ASP A 53 -7.25 -15.66 -14.04
C ASP A 53 -7.14 -14.16 -13.72
N VAL A 54 -6.49 -13.42 -14.62
CA VAL A 54 -6.15 -12.01 -14.40
C VAL A 54 -7.37 -11.09 -14.31
N ASP A 55 -8.43 -11.39 -15.05
CA ASP A 55 -9.64 -10.56 -15.08
C ASP A 55 -10.46 -10.75 -13.80
N THR A 56 -10.56 -11.99 -13.32
CA THR A 56 -11.13 -12.30 -12.00
C THR A 56 -10.34 -11.62 -10.89
N ALA A 57 -9.00 -11.64 -10.95
CA ALA A 57 -8.18 -10.96 -9.94
C ALA A 57 -8.40 -9.43 -9.93
N TRP A 58 -8.49 -8.80 -11.10
CA TRP A 58 -8.85 -7.38 -11.21
C TRP A 58 -10.24 -7.09 -10.69
N GLY A 59 -11.24 -7.86 -11.12
CA GLY A 59 -12.62 -7.70 -10.67
C GLY A 59 -12.74 -7.81 -9.16
N THR A 60 -12.06 -8.79 -8.56
CA THR A 60 -12.02 -8.98 -7.11
C THR A 60 -11.40 -7.79 -6.37
N ALA A 61 -10.30 -7.23 -6.87
CA ALA A 61 -9.67 -6.05 -6.27
C ALA A 61 -10.59 -4.81 -6.32
N VAL A 62 -11.32 -4.62 -7.43
CA VAL A 62 -12.26 -3.51 -7.59
C VAL A 62 -13.50 -3.71 -6.70
N GLU A 63 -14.07 -4.91 -6.66
CA GLU A 63 -15.20 -5.22 -5.79
C GLU A 63 -14.86 -5.07 -4.31
N ALA A 64 -13.64 -5.44 -3.91
CA ALA A 64 -13.17 -5.19 -2.55
C ALA A 64 -13.19 -3.69 -2.19
N MET A 65 -12.71 -2.84 -3.09
CA MET A 65 -12.78 -1.37 -2.92
C MET A 65 -14.23 -0.86 -2.89
N ARG A 66 -15.09 -1.33 -3.81
CA ARG A 66 -16.52 -0.95 -3.85
C ARG A 66 -17.28 -1.36 -2.59
N ALA A 67 -16.96 -2.54 -2.05
CA ALA A 67 -17.56 -3.05 -0.83
C ALA A 67 -17.12 -2.22 0.38
N PHE A 68 -15.86 -1.77 0.40
CA PHE A 68 -15.32 -0.95 1.48
C PHE A 68 -15.77 0.52 1.42
N PHE A 69 -15.87 1.08 0.20
CA PHE A 69 -16.27 2.47 -0.06
C PHE A 69 -17.56 2.55 -0.91
N PRO A 70 -18.71 2.13 -0.37
CA PRO A 70 -19.94 2.03 -1.16
C PRO A 70 -20.46 3.39 -1.66
N ALA A 71 -20.14 4.48 -0.95
CA ALA A 71 -20.53 5.83 -1.35
C ALA A 71 -19.64 6.41 -2.48
N GLN A 72 -18.50 5.78 -2.76
CA GLN A 72 -17.50 6.23 -3.74
C GLN A 72 -17.40 5.28 -4.94
N LYS A 73 -18.41 4.43 -5.16
CA LYS A 73 -18.44 3.49 -6.29
C LYS A 73 -18.21 4.18 -7.63
N ASP A 74 -18.82 5.34 -7.86
CA ASP A 74 -18.72 6.02 -9.15
C ASP A 74 -17.27 6.41 -9.50
N ILE A 75 -16.49 6.89 -8.53
CA ILE A 75 -15.08 7.23 -8.77
C ILE A 75 -14.18 6.00 -8.85
N ILE A 76 -14.51 4.94 -8.11
CA ILE A 76 -13.83 3.64 -8.23
C ILE A 76 -14.02 3.06 -9.64
N ASP A 77 -15.26 3.15 -10.16
CA ASP A 77 -15.64 2.68 -11.48
C ASP A 77 -14.96 3.50 -12.57
N LEU A 78 -14.95 4.82 -12.40
CA LEU A 78 -14.24 5.73 -13.28
C LEU A 78 -12.75 5.41 -13.33
N ALA A 79 -12.11 5.22 -12.17
CA ALA A 79 -10.70 4.86 -12.09
C ALA A 79 -10.43 3.52 -12.77
N PHE A 80 -11.23 2.49 -12.51
CA PHE A 80 -11.05 1.17 -13.12
C PHE A 80 -11.25 1.17 -14.64
N ALA A 81 -12.30 1.85 -15.12
CA ALA A 81 -12.65 1.89 -16.54
C ALA A 81 -11.58 2.61 -17.39
N ASN A 82 -10.96 3.65 -16.84
CA ASN A 82 -10.03 4.50 -17.59
C ASN A 82 -8.55 4.25 -17.31
N THR A 83 -8.21 3.49 -16.25
CA THR A 83 -6.83 3.10 -15.98
C THR A 83 -6.34 2.13 -17.06
N THR A 84 -5.26 2.51 -17.73
CA THR A 84 -4.63 1.62 -18.73
C THR A 84 -3.89 0.51 -18.01
N ARG A 85 -4.19 -0.75 -18.36
CA ARG A 85 -3.60 -1.95 -17.75
C ARG A 85 -2.71 -2.66 -18.76
N LEU A 86 -1.40 -2.67 -18.53
CA LEU A 86 -0.40 -3.27 -19.42
C LEU A 86 0.22 -4.52 -18.77
N LEU A 87 -0.20 -5.70 -19.24
CA LEU A 87 0.42 -6.96 -18.87
C LEU A 87 1.79 -7.07 -19.55
N VAL A 88 2.85 -7.16 -18.77
CA VAL A 88 4.23 -7.32 -19.23
C VAL A 88 4.78 -8.68 -18.87
N ALA A 89 5.68 -9.20 -19.71
CA ALA A 89 6.36 -10.46 -19.45
C ALA A 89 7.18 -10.36 -18.16
N ARG A 90 7.07 -11.39 -17.30
CA ARG A 90 7.85 -11.51 -16.07
C ARG A 90 9.33 -11.68 -16.42
N ARG A 91 10.14 -10.63 -16.23
CA ARG A 91 11.60 -10.75 -16.35
C ARG A 91 12.16 -11.50 -15.14
N GLN A 92 13.11 -12.42 -15.34
CA GLN A 92 13.80 -13.09 -14.25
C GLN A 92 14.34 -12.05 -13.25
N GLY A 93 13.93 -12.16 -11.98
CA GLY A 93 14.37 -11.26 -10.90
C GLY A 93 13.60 -9.93 -10.76
N SER A 94 12.65 -9.60 -11.64
CA SER A 94 11.83 -8.37 -11.51
C SER A 94 10.34 -8.68 -11.45
N ARG A 95 9.75 -8.48 -10.27
CA ARG A 95 8.30 -8.52 -10.01
C ARG A 95 7.67 -7.11 -9.97
N LYS A 96 8.40 -6.06 -10.36
CA LYS A 96 7.93 -4.70 -10.08
C LYS A 96 6.78 -4.32 -11.01
N ALA A 97 5.57 -4.56 -10.53
CA ALA A 97 4.45 -3.77 -10.96
C ALA A 97 4.69 -2.30 -10.60
N VAL A 98 4.10 -1.40 -11.37
CA VAL A 98 4.22 0.03 -11.15
C VAL A 98 3.02 0.75 -11.72
N THR A 99 2.47 1.66 -10.93
CA THR A 99 1.49 2.64 -11.36
C THR A 99 2.20 3.94 -11.74
N VAL A 100 1.99 4.37 -12.99
CA VAL A 100 2.51 5.62 -13.55
C VAL A 100 1.39 6.64 -13.56
N ASP A 101 1.62 7.77 -12.90
CA ASP A 101 0.83 8.98 -13.06
C ASP A 101 1.25 9.66 -14.38
N ASN A 102 0.31 9.75 -15.32
CA ASN A 102 0.53 10.33 -16.65
C ASN A 102 0.41 11.87 -16.65
N GLY A 103 0.08 12.47 -15.51
CA GLY A 103 -0.05 13.91 -15.32
C GLY A 103 -1.49 14.42 -15.42
N ALA A 104 -1.62 15.75 -15.37
CA ALA A 104 -2.91 16.42 -15.29
C ALA A 104 -3.87 16.01 -16.43
N ASN A 105 -5.15 15.80 -16.08
CA ASN A 105 -6.23 15.42 -16.99
C ASN A 105 -6.01 14.09 -17.75
N THR A 106 -5.16 13.21 -17.22
CA THR A 106 -4.94 11.87 -17.78
C THR A 106 -5.12 10.81 -16.71
N TYR A 107 -5.58 9.64 -17.14
CA TYR A 107 -5.72 8.49 -16.23
C TYR A 107 -4.40 7.74 -16.11
N PRO A 108 -4.14 7.07 -14.97
CA PRO A 108 -2.89 6.37 -14.73
C PRO A 108 -2.73 5.13 -15.60
N THR A 109 -1.49 4.65 -15.70
CA THR A 109 -1.14 3.38 -16.34
C THR A 109 -0.55 2.43 -15.32
N ILE A 110 -1.06 1.20 -15.24
CA ILE A 110 -0.51 0.12 -14.42
C ILE A 110 0.25 -0.85 -15.32
N LEU A 111 1.54 -1.00 -15.08
CA LEU A 111 2.36 -2.06 -15.67
C LEU A 111 2.50 -3.18 -14.65
N TYR A 112 2.20 -4.42 -15.03
CA TYR A 112 2.23 -5.55 -14.11
C TYR A 112 2.54 -6.87 -14.82
N SER A 113 3.06 -7.84 -14.07
CA SER A 113 3.20 -9.23 -14.51
C SER A 113 2.29 -10.11 -13.67
N PHE A 114 1.67 -11.13 -14.26
CA PHE A 114 0.70 -11.97 -13.57
C PHE A 114 0.94 -13.44 -13.88
N ALA A 115 1.02 -14.27 -12.84
CA ALA A 115 1.21 -15.72 -12.92
C ALA A 115 0.05 -16.50 -12.24
N GLY A 116 -0.95 -15.80 -11.70
CA GLY A 116 -2.07 -16.40 -10.97
C GLY A 116 -1.71 -16.84 -9.55
N GLU A 117 -0.58 -16.38 -9.01
CA GLU A 117 -0.18 -16.63 -7.62
C GLU A 117 -1.00 -15.73 -6.66
N PRO A 118 -1.25 -16.13 -5.40
CA PRO A 118 -1.89 -15.24 -4.41
C PRO A 118 -1.17 -13.89 -4.25
N ALA A 119 0.16 -13.88 -4.40
CA ALA A 119 0.95 -12.65 -4.40
C ALA A 119 0.55 -11.67 -5.50
N ASP A 120 0.14 -12.17 -6.67
CA ASP A 120 -0.24 -11.31 -7.78
C ASP A 120 -1.52 -10.54 -7.47
N GLN A 121 -2.48 -11.13 -6.75
CA GLN A 121 -3.70 -10.43 -6.34
C GLN A 121 -3.42 -9.28 -5.37
N LEU A 122 -2.52 -9.48 -4.39
CA LEU A 122 -2.07 -8.41 -3.50
C LEU A 122 -1.42 -7.27 -4.30
N VAL A 123 -0.59 -7.60 -5.28
CA VAL A 123 0.03 -6.61 -6.18
C VAL A 123 -1.03 -5.87 -7.00
N LEU A 124 -2.02 -6.55 -7.57
CA LEU A 124 -3.08 -5.86 -8.33
C LEU A 124 -3.90 -4.92 -7.43
N ALA A 125 -4.26 -5.34 -6.22
CA ALA A 125 -4.95 -4.47 -5.27
C ALA A 125 -4.10 -3.25 -4.85
N HIS A 126 -2.79 -3.46 -4.66
CA HIS A 126 -1.84 -2.40 -4.34
C HIS A 126 -1.76 -1.35 -5.45
N GLU A 127 -1.55 -1.79 -6.70
CA GLU A 127 -1.46 -0.88 -7.84
C GLU A 127 -2.82 -0.23 -8.18
N PHE A 128 -3.93 -0.96 -8.01
CA PHE A 128 -5.25 -0.37 -8.18
C PHE A 128 -5.49 0.78 -7.20
N ALA A 129 -5.10 0.61 -5.94
CA ALA A 129 -5.23 1.64 -4.93
C ALA A 129 -4.39 2.89 -5.26
N HIS A 130 -3.19 2.73 -5.84
CA HIS A 130 -2.45 3.86 -6.38
C HIS A 130 -3.20 4.57 -7.51
N ALA A 131 -3.74 3.81 -8.47
CA ALA A 131 -4.51 4.38 -9.57
C ALA A 131 -5.75 5.12 -9.09
N LEU A 132 -6.48 4.53 -8.13
CA LEU A 132 -7.64 5.14 -7.49
C LEU A 132 -7.26 6.44 -6.79
N GLN A 133 -6.16 6.46 -6.03
CA GLN A 133 -5.71 7.68 -5.35
C GLN A 133 -5.30 8.78 -6.34
N ILE A 134 -4.67 8.43 -7.47
CA ILE A 134 -4.33 9.42 -8.51
C ILE A 134 -5.61 10.10 -9.03
N VAL A 135 -6.67 9.32 -9.28
CA VAL A 135 -7.96 9.86 -9.72
C VAL A 135 -8.65 10.65 -8.61
N ALA A 136 -8.74 10.11 -7.40
CA ALA A 136 -9.44 10.71 -6.27
C ALA A 136 -8.77 11.97 -5.71
N SER A 137 -7.46 12.09 -5.84
CA SER A 137 -6.72 13.27 -5.38
C SER A 137 -6.86 14.48 -6.31
N GLU A 138 -7.36 14.30 -7.53
CA GLU A 138 -7.60 15.39 -8.50
C GLU A 138 -6.36 16.30 -8.69
N GLY A 139 -5.17 15.69 -8.71
CA GLY A 139 -3.90 16.41 -8.87
C GLY A 139 -3.35 17.04 -7.58
N ARG A 140 -3.99 16.84 -6.43
CA ARG A 140 -3.41 17.21 -5.12
C ARG A 140 -2.13 16.41 -4.88
N PHE A 141 -1.13 17.08 -4.32
CA PHE A 141 0.12 16.42 -3.97
C PHE A 141 -0.11 15.43 -2.82
N VAL A 142 0.32 14.18 -3.02
CA VAL A 142 0.32 13.14 -2.00
C VAL A 142 1.76 12.70 -1.75
N SER A 143 2.19 12.78 -0.48
CA SER A 143 3.56 12.39 -0.11
C SER A 143 3.82 10.90 -0.36
N PRO A 144 5.06 10.48 -0.66
CA PRO A 144 5.37 9.08 -0.94
C PRO A 144 4.92 8.09 0.12
N VAL A 145 5.03 8.41 1.41
CA VAL A 145 4.49 7.55 2.48
C VAL A 145 2.97 7.42 2.38
N MET A 146 2.24 8.52 2.17
CA MET A 146 0.78 8.47 2.03
C MET A 146 0.31 7.73 0.78
N ARG A 147 1.08 7.80 -0.31
CA ARG A 147 0.80 7.02 -1.53
C ARG A 147 0.85 5.53 -1.25
N GLU A 148 1.92 5.09 -0.61
CA GLU A 148 2.12 3.69 -0.22
C GLU A 148 1.13 3.26 0.88
N THR A 149 0.71 4.17 1.78
CA THR A 149 -0.32 3.88 2.80
C THR A 149 -1.64 3.52 2.13
N CYS A 150 -2.07 4.28 1.12
CA CYS A 150 -3.29 3.96 0.37
C CYS A 150 -3.16 2.66 -0.41
N ALA A 151 -1.98 2.37 -0.95
CA ALA A 151 -1.72 1.09 -1.61
C ALA A 151 -1.85 -0.11 -0.67
N PHE A 152 -1.31 -0.01 0.54
CA PHE A 152 -1.48 -1.04 1.58
C PHE A 152 -2.92 -1.12 2.11
N LEU A 153 -3.66 -0.02 2.14
CA LEU A 153 -5.10 -0.06 2.41
C LEU A 153 -5.84 -0.84 1.32
N GLY A 154 -5.46 -0.69 0.04
CA GLY A 154 -5.93 -1.55 -1.05
C GLY A 154 -5.76 -3.03 -0.77
N GLU A 155 -4.56 -3.47 -0.36
CA GLU A 155 -4.31 -4.85 0.05
C GLU A 155 -5.21 -5.29 1.22
N HIS A 156 -5.43 -4.42 2.21
CA HIS A 156 -6.29 -4.70 3.35
C HIS A 156 -7.76 -4.88 2.97
N THR A 157 -8.29 -4.03 2.08
CA THR A 157 -9.66 -4.17 1.58
C THR A 157 -9.84 -5.50 0.85
N LEU A 158 -8.86 -5.91 0.03
CA LEU A 158 -8.87 -7.22 -0.63
C LEU A 158 -8.89 -8.37 0.39
N LEU A 159 -8.01 -8.34 1.39
CA LEU A 159 -7.96 -9.38 2.43
C LEU A 159 -9.29 -9.49 3.17
N ALA A 160 -9.88 -8.36 3.59
CA ALA A 160 -11.16 -8.34 4.28
C ALA A 160 -12.31 -8.85 3.39
N HIS A 161 -12.30 -8.49 2.11
CA HIS A 161 -13.30 -8.95 1.15
C HIS A 161 -13.21 -10.47 0.95
N ILE A 162 -12.03 -11.01 0.66
CA ILE A 162 -11.83 -12.45 0.47
C ILE A 162 -12.12 -13.24 1.75
N ALA A 163 -11.85 -12.70 2.93
CA ALA A 163 -12.21 -13.34 4.20
C ALA A 163 -13.70 -13.67 4.31
N SER A 164 -14.57 -12.87 3.66
CA SER A 164 -16.02 -13.09 3.63
C SER A 164 -16.50 -14.08 2.57
N LEU A 165 -15.65 -14.40 1.58
CA LEU A 165 -16.01 -15.21 0.41
C LEU A 165 -15.36 -16.60 0.42
N ASP A 166 -14.06 -16.66 0.71
CA ASP A 166 -13.26 -17.88 0.64
C ASP A 166 -12.18 -17.89 1.74
N ALA A 167 -12.40 -18.75 2.74
CA ALA A 167 -11.49 -18.90 3.88
C ALA A 167 -10.11 -19.47 3.48
N MET A 168 -10.05 -20.33 2.45
CA MET A 168 -8.80 -20.93 1.98
C MET A 168 -7.97 -19.90 1.24
N GLN A 169 -8.58 -19.19 0.29
CA GLN A 169 -7.91 -18.13 -0.45
C GLN A 169 -7.44 -17.01 0.50
N HIS A 170 -8.28 -16.63 1.48
CA HIS A 170 -7.91 -15.68 2.51
C HIS A 170 -6.69 -16.14 3.31
N HIS A 171 -6.62 -17.43 3.66
CA HIS A 171 -5.46 -17.99 4.34
C HIS A 171 -4.18 -17.87 3.50
N CYS A 172 -4.23 -18.26 2.22
CA CYS A 172 -3.10 -18.15 1.30
C CYS A 172 -2.62 -16.70 1.12
N LEU A 173 -3.55 -15.76 0.91
CA LEU A 173 -3.22 -14.33 0.80
C LEU A 173 -2.59 -13.80 2.10
N THR A 174 -3.15 -14.16 3.25
CA THR A 174 -2.64 -13.75 4.56
C THR A 174 -1.23 -14.28 4.81
N GLN A 175 -0.91 -15.50 4.38
CA GLN A 175 0.45 -16.04 4.48
C GLN A 175 1.44 -15.22 3.66
N VAL A 176 1.11 -14.88 2.40
CA VAL A 176 1.96 -14.06 1.54
C VAL A 176 2.14 -12.65 2.13
N TRP A 177 1.03 -12.02 2.52
CA TRP A 177 1.05 -10.69 3.14
C TRP A 177 1.91 -10.66 4.42
N ASN A 178 1.86 -11.73 5.23
CA ASN A 178 2.69 -11.88 6.42
C ASN A 178 4.17 -12.15 6.10
N ALA A 179 4.46 -12.91 5.04
CA ALA A 179 5.83 -13.13 4.59
C ALA A 179 6.50 -11.79 4.20
N ASP A 180 5.75 -10.90 3.53
CA ASP A 180 6.24 -9.56 3.16
C ASP A 180 6.54 -8.66 4.36
N ASN A 181 5.96 -8.92 5.54
CA ASN A 181 6.31 -8.17 6.75
C ASN A 181 7.78 -8.37 7.16
N GLN A 182 8.42 -9.50 6.78
CA GLN A 182 9.86 -9.67 6.99
C GLN A 182 10.70 -8.67 6.18
N LYS A 183 10.22 -8.30 4.99
CA LYS A 183 10.83 -7.27 4.15
C LYS A 183 10.58 -5.88 4.75
N TYR A 184 9.33 -5.53 5.05
CA TYR A 184 8.99 -4.17 5.48
C TYR A 184 9.38 -3.88 6.93
N PHE A 185 8.94 -4.70 7.89
CA PHE A 185 9.24 -4.54 9.32
C PHE A 185 10.56 -5.16 9.75
N GLY A 186 11.19 -5.97 8.89
CA GLY A 186 12.56 -6.47 9.10
C GLY A 186 13.60 -5.59 8.43
N SER A 187 13.97 -5.90 7.19
CA SER A 187 15.08 -5.23 6.50
C SER A 187 14.81 -3.76 6.20
N GLY A 188 13.58 -3.40 5.80
CA GLY A 188 13.16 -2.02 5.54
C GLY A 188 13.26 -1.14 6.79
N LYS A 189 12.62 -1.57 7.91
CA LYS A 189 12.73 -0.91 9.22
C LYS A 189 14.19 -0.69 9.63
N ARG A 190 15.04 -1.72 9.55
CA ARG A 190 16.47 -1.60 9.93
C ARG A 190 17.21 -0.59 9.04
N ARG A 191 16.94 -0.58 7.74
CA ARG A 191 17.57 0.37 6.81
C ARG A 191 17.16 1.81 7.10
N LEU A 192 15.88 2.06 7.36
CA LEU A 192 15.42 3.39 7.74
C LEU A 192 15.98 3.80 9.12
N ALA A 193 16.00 2.89 10.09
CA ALA A 193 16.56 3.16 11.41
C ALA A 193 18.07 3.51 11.35
N ALA A 194 18.84 2.84 10.50
CA ALA A 194 20.24 3.16 10.27
C ALA A 194 20.40 4.53 9.59
N ALA A 195 19.56 4.82 8.60
CA ALA A 195 19.56 6.11 7.90
C ALA A 195 19.24 7.26 8.84
N LEU A 196 18.35 7.07 9.82
CA LEU A 196 18.02 8.11 10.80
C LEU A 196 19.25 8.68 11.52
N SER A 197 20.36 7.96 11.62
CA SER A 197 21.61 8.46 12.21
C SER A 197 22.50 9.24 11.22
N GLN A 198 22.06 9.42 9.97
CA GLN A 198 22.80 10.05 8.87
C GLN A 198 21.86 10.99 8.08
N PRO A 199 21.59 12.21 8.57
CA PRO A 199 20.62 13.13 7.97
C PRO A 199 20.89 13.48 6.50
N ASP A 200 22.16 13.50 6.10
CA ASP A 200 22.60 13.82 4.73
C ASP A 200 22.63 12.59 3.80
N GLN A 201 22.23 11.40 4.29
CA GLN A 201 22.20 10.20 3.47
C GLN A 201 21.24 10.40 2.29
N ALA A 202 21.71 10.06 1.09
CA ALA A 202 20.92 10.14 -0.13
C ALA A 202 19.60 9.36 0.00
N TYR A 203 18.52 9.99 -0.46
CA TYR A 203 17.17 9.47 -0.37
C TYR A 203 17.03 8.10 -1.04
N SER A 204 16.35 7.19 -0.34
CA SER A 204 15.96 5.89 -0.85
C SER A 204 14.45 5.73 -0.76
N TYR A 205 13.77 5.53 -1.89
CA TYR A 205 12.32 5.28 -1.93
C TYR A 205 11.88 4.10 -1.05
N ALA A 206 12.79 3.16 -0.79
CA ALA A 206 12.54 2.04 0.11
C ALA A 206 12.24 2.44 1.57
N TRP A 207 12.54 3.68 1.97
CA TRP A 207 12.22 4.22 3.29
C TRP A 207 10.72 4.47 3.48
N ASN A 208 9.94 4.61 2.41
CA ASN A 208 8.51 4.86 2.51
C ASN A 208 7.76 3.62 3.04
N TYR A 209 8.18 2.41 2.62
CA TYR A 209 7.39 1.19 2.84
C TYR A 209 7.15 0.79 4.31
N PRO A 210 8.14 0.80 5.22
CA PRO A 210 7.91 0.39 6.61
C PRO A 210 6.88 1.29 7.30
N MET A 211 7.01 2.62 7.10
CA MET A 211 6.09 3.61 7.61
C MET A 211 4.69 3.44 7.02
N ALA A 212 4.62 3.36 5.69
CA ALA A 212 3.36 3.23 4.99
C ALA A 212 2.58 1.97 5.35
N ARG A 213 3.27 0.82 5.47
CA ARG A 213 2.70 -0.46 5.88
C ARG A 213 2.13 -0.38 7.29
N TYR A 214 2.87 0.22 8.22
CA TYR A 214 2.42 0.41 9.58
C TYR A 214 1.19 1.33 9.65
N LEU A 215 1.24 2.47 8.97
CA LEU A 215 0.14 3.43 8.91
C LEU A 215 -1.11 2.83 8.27
N GLY A 216 -0.97 2.02 7.21
CA GLY A 216 -2.09 1.31 6.58
C GLY A 216 -2.80 0.36 7.57
N VAL A 217 -2.03 -0.40 8.35
CA VAL A 217 -2.58 -1.28 9.41
C VAL A 217 -3.28 -0.47 10.50
N GLN A 218 -2.68 0.63 10.96
CA GLN A 218 -3.28 1.46 12.01
C GLN A 218 -4.54 2.18 11.52
N ALA A 219 -4.51 2.74 10.32
CA ALA A 219 -5.66 3.38 9.69
C ALA A 219 -6.83 2.40 9.55
N GLN A 220 -6.57 1.22 8.99
CA GLN A 220 -7.61 0.20 8.80
C GLN A 220 -8.26 -0.27 10.12
N SER A 221 -7.52 -0.27 11.21
CA SER A 221 -8.02 -0.76 12.51
C SER A 221 -8.71 0.30 13.36
N ARG A 222 -8.52 1.59 13.06
CA ARG A 222 -8.96 2.70 13.94
C ARG A 222 -9.83 3.74 13.27
N LEU A 223 -9.74 3.87 11.96
CA LEU A 223 -10.44 4.91 11.22
C LEU A 223 -11.73 4.37 10.58
N THR A 224 -12.69 5.27 10.35
CA THR A 224 -13.89 4.93 9.58
C THR A 224 -13.58 4.88 8.08
N PRO A 225 -14.40 4.21 7.26
CA PRO A 225 -14.24 4.25 5.81
C PRO A 225 -14.20 5.68 5.24
N THR A 226 -14.99 6.61 5.80
CA THR A 226 -14.98 8.02 5.40
C THR A 226 -13.62 8.68 5.67
N ASP A 227 -13.04 8.45 6.85
CA ASP A 227 -11.74 9.03 7.21
C ASP A 227 -10.61 8.41 6.37
N ILE A 228 -10.71 7.11 6.06
CA ILE A 228 -9.77 6.43 5.17
C ILE A 228 -9.87 6.99 3.75
N TRP A 229 -11.09 7.31 3.28
CA TRP A 229 -11.28 7.90 1.96
C TRP A 229 -10.60 9.26 1.82
N ALA A 230 -10.58 10.09 2.87
CA ALA A 230 -9.84 11.36 2.86
C ALA A 230 -8.33 11.20 2.59
N LEU A 231 -7.76 10.01 2.84
CA LEU A 231 -6.39 9.67 2.47
C LEU A 231 -6.22 9.47 0.95
N PHE A 232 -7.22 8.87 0.30
CA PHE A 232 -7.27 8.71 -1.16
C PHE A 232 -7.48 10.05 -1.88
N GLU A 233 -8.23 10.97 -1.26
CA GLU A 233 -8.40 12.32 -1.76
C GLU A 233 -7.16 13.20 -1.58
N GLY A 234 -6.15 12.75 -0.84
CA GLY A 234 -4.92 13.52 -0.62
C GLY A 234 -5.11 14.72 0.31
N HIS A 235 -6.16 14.74 1.14
CA HIS A 235 -6.40 15.82 2.10
C HIS A 235 -5.59 15.67 3.39
N VAL A 236 -5.04 14.48 3.65
CA VAL A 236 -4.38 14.15 4.92
C VAL A 236 -2.87 13.95 4.71
N THR A 237 -2.08 14.67 5.50
CA THR A 237 -0.61 14.51 5.55
C THR A 237 -0.24 13.38 6.52
N VAL A 238 1.03 12.93 6.51
CA VAL A 238 1.49 11.91 7.46
C VAL A 238 1.30 12.37 8.91
N ALA A 239 1.67 13.62 9.23
CA ALA A 239 1.45 14.17 10.56
C ALA A 239 -0.04 14.33 10.89
N GLY A 240 -0.89 14.65 9.90
CA GLY A 240 -2.35 14.62 10.05
C GLY A 240 -2.86 13.25 10.48
N LEU A 241 -2.50 12.21 9.72
CA LEU A 241 -2.89 10.84 10.02
C LEU A 241 -2.40 10.40 11.41
N LEU A 242 -1.17 10.77 11.80
CA LEU A 242 -0.67 10.45 13.14
C LEU A 242 -1.52 11.07 14.25
N ARG A 243 -1.98 12.32 14.09
CA ARG A 243 -2.90 12.96 15.05
C ARG A 243 -4.22 12.22 15.12
N ASP A 244 -4.80 11.86 13.98
CA ASP A 244 -6.07 11.13 13.92
C ASP A 244 -5.96 9.74 14.57
N LEU A 245 -4.78 9.11 14.49
CA LEU A 245 -4.47 7.84 15.15
C LEU A 245 -4.13 7.99 16.65
N GLY A 246 -4.12 9.21 17.19
CA GLY A 246 -3.78 9.51 18.57
C GLY A 246 -2.28 9.39 18.89
N VAL A 247 -1.41 9.39 17.89
CA VAL A 247 0.04 9.39 18.07
C VAL A 247 0.52 10.83 18.19
N GLN A 248 0.91 11.22 19.41
CA GLN A 248 1.53 12.52 19.65
C GLN A 248 2.95 12.52 19.06
N PRO A 249 3.32 13.48 18.19
CA PRO A 249 4.69 13.63 17.75
C PRO A 249 5.59 13.96 18.94
N ALA A 250 6.73 13.28 19.01
CA ALA A 250 7.80 13.54 19.97
C ALA A 250 8.69 14.70 19.54
#